data_AF-A0A836VKQ4-F1
#
_entry.id   AF-A0A836VKQ4-F1
#
_cell.length_a   1.000
_cell.length_b   1.000
_cell.length_c   1.000
_cell.angle_alpha   90.00
_cell.angle_beta   90.00
_cell.angle_gamma   90.00
#
_symmetry.space_group_name_H-M   'P 1'
#
loop_
_entity.id
_entity.type
_entity.pdbx_description
1 polymer ?
#
loop_
_entity_poly.entity_id
_entity_poly.type
_entity_poly.pdbx_seq_one_letter_code
_entity_poly.pdbx_strand_id
1 'polypeptide(L)' 'VPMRRWGDTANFGPIAVYLVSDASAYHTGDTFVIDGGYSLF' A
#
# COMPACT_ATOMS: atom_id res chain seq x y z
N VAL A 1 -14.62 7.83 2.13
CA VAL A 1 -13.80 6.74 1.55
C VAL A 1 -14.04 6.68 0.04
N PRO A 2 -13.10 7.14 -0.80
CA PRO A 2 -13.26 7.18 -2.27
C PRO A 2 -13.54 5.81 -2.90
N MET A 3 -13.01 4.72 -2.33
CA MET A 3 -13.39 3.35 -2.71
C MET A 3 -14.72 2.86 -2.11
N ARG A 4 -15.40 3.67 -1.29
CA ARG A 4 -16.71 3.44 -0.63
C ARG A 4 -16.84 2.09 0.09
N ARG A 5 -15.71 1.49 0.48
CA ARG A 5 -15.61 0.28 1.30
C ARG A 5 -14.41 0.39 2.23
N TRP A 6 -14.44 -0.35 3.32
CA TRP A 6 -13.25 -0.57 4.13
C TRP A 6 -12.25 -1.44 3.39
N GLY A 7 -10.97 -1.21 3.67
CA GLY A 7 -9.91 -2.14 3.32
C GLY A 7 -10.04 -3.43 4.13
N ASP A 8 -9.55 -4.52 3.57
CA ASP A 8 -9.35 -5.79 4.25
C ASP A 8 -7.85 -6.12 4.35
N THR A 9 -7.53 -7.20 5.06
CA THR A 9 -6.14 -7.64 5.24
C THR A 9 -5.48 -8.05 3.92
N ALA A 10 -6.26 -8.53 2.94
CA ALA A 10 -5.72 -8.92 1.64
C ALA A 10 -5.23 -7.72 0.83
N ASN A 11 -5.73 -6.51 1.10
CA ASN A 11 -5.25 -5.29 0.45
C ASN A 11 -3.79 -4.94 0.81
N PHE A 12 -3.22 -5.48 1.91
CA PHE A 12 -1.82 -5.25 2.31
C PHE A 12 -0.85 -6.33 1.85
N GLY A 13 -1.32 -7.50 1.43
CA GLY A 13 -0.46 -8.60 0.98
C GLY A 13 0.49 -8.22 -0.16
N PRO A 14 0.01 -7.58 -1.23
CA PRO A 14 0.86 -7.20 -2.36
C PRO A 14 2.00 -6.24 -2.00
N ILE A 15 1.78 -5.26 -1.11
CA ILE A 15 2.85 -4.34 -0.71
C ILE A 15 3.92 -5.06 0.13
N ALA A 16 3.53 -6.02 0.96
CA ALA A 16 4.48 -6.84 1.69
C ALA A 16 5.36 -7.64 0.72
N VAL A 17 4.77 -8.25 -0.33
CA VAL A 17 5.52 -8.96 -1.37
C VAL A 17 6.49 -8.03 -2.10
N TYR A 18 6.07 -6.82 -2.46
CA TYR A 18 6.95 -5.83 -3.07
C TYR A 18 8.16 -5.53 -2.17
N LEU A 19 7.93 -5.20 -0.90
CA LEU A 19 8.97 -4.82 0.06
C LEU A 19 9.98 -5.92 0.37
N VAL A 20 9.59 -7.20 0.28
CA VAL A 20 10.50 -8.34 0.50
C VAL A 20 11.19 -8.82 -0.78
N SER A 21 10.85 -8.25 -1.93
CA SER A 21 11.39 -8.66 -3.23
C SER A 21 12.54 -7.78 -3.69
N ASP A 22 13.33 -8.27 -4.65
CA ASP A 22 14.38 -7.48 -5.31
C ASP A 22 13.84 -6.25 -6.04
N ALA A 23 12.53 -6.19 -6.31
CA ALA A 23 11.90 -5.03 -6.96
C ALA A 23 11.96 -3.75 -6.10
N SER A 24 12.18 -3.88 -4.78
CA SER A 24 12.37 -2.75 -3.86
C SER A 24 13.83 -2.52 -3.48
N ALA A 25 14.81 -3.09 -4.20
CA ALA A 25 16.23 -3.03 -3.83
C ALA A 25 16.81 -1.62 -3.62
N TYR A 26 16.18 -0.60 -4.22
CA TYR A 26 16.57 0.80 -4.03
C TYR A 26 15.43 1.69 -3.49
N HIS A 27 14.34 1.08 -3.03
CA HIS A 27 13.20 1.79 -2.45
C HIS A 27 13.32 1.78 -0.93
N THR A 28 13.88 2.85 -0.38
CA THR A 28 14.09 3.03 1.06
C THR A 28 13.82 4.47 1.47
N GLY A 29 13.45 4.68 2.74
CA GLY A 29 13.19 6.02 3.29
C GLY A 29 11.88 6.68 2.83
N ASP A 30 10.95 5.92 2.27
CA ASP A 30 9.66 6.42 1.76
C ASP A 30 8.46 5.76 2.50
N THR A 31 7.25 6.28 2.28
CA THR A 31 6.00 5.80 2.88
C THR A 31 4.97 5.44 1.82
N PHE A 32 4.35 4.27 1.98
CA PHE A 32 3.22 3.83 1.15
C PHE A 32 1.89 4.13 1.84
N VAL A 33 0.97 4.78 1.11
CA VAL A 33 -0.40 5.04 1.57
C VAL A 33 -1.37 4.05 0.91
N ILE A 34 -2.07 3.26 1.73
CA ILE A 34 -3.07 2.28 1.29
C ILE A 34 -4.36 2.52 2.07
N ASP A 35 -5.13 3.52 1.65
CA ASP A 35 -6.32 4.00 2.38
C ASP A 35 -7.58 4.11 1.51
N GLY A 36 -7.52 3.55 0.30
CA GLY A 36 -8.60 3.64 -0.68
C GLY A 36 -8.89 5.07 -1.15
N GLY A 37 -7.87 5.93 -1.15
CA GLY A 37 -7.89 7.31 -1.64
C GLY A 37 -8.22 8.35 -0.57
N TYR A 38 -8.39 7.96 0.69
CA TYR A 38 -8.83 8.86 1.76
C TYR A 38 -7.92 10.08 1.94
N SER A 39 -6.61 9.93 1.81
CA SER A 39 -5.66 11.03 2.00
C SER A 39 -5.74 12.11 0.91
N LEU A 40 -6.48 11.87 -0.18
CA LEU A 40 -6.66 12.80 -1.29
C LEU A 40 -7.97 13.61 -1.21
N PHE A 41 -8.89 13.27 -0.29
CA PHE A 41 -10.23 13.86 -0.17
C PHE A 41 -10.68 14.01 1.27
#